data_AF-A0A3M1ZZ43-F1
#
_entry.id   AF-A0A3M1ZZ43-F1
#
_cell.length_a   1.000
_cell.length_b   1.000
_cell.length_c   1.000
_cell.angle_alpha   90.00
_cell.angle_beta   90.00
_cell.angle_gamma   90.00
#
_symmetry.space_group_name_H-M   'P 1'
#
loop_
_entity.id
_entity.type
_entity.pdbx_description
1 polymer ?
#
loop_
_entity_poly.entity_id
_entity_poly.type
_entity_poly.pdbx_seq_one_letter_code
_entity_poly.pdbx_strand_id
1 'polypeptide(L)'
;HGQVEIADAATGRIAVVLDGGLATRPDDGATTDLWHLEGEVDPPERTGTVTVTVDDVALGPVAEAFTAFPWLDVSRARFDGKWTVTRRPGVWDVAARGDVEGVTVHHPLLASTPIDGLDGTVDVAARWNERDRALHVEHLEVSRHGARFVVSGLISRPFDGAHRRLAMTARVPEVDCAAVLDALGPDLLPALSGFRLGGRFAAEVTLEADFADLESLRLGGRVGIDGCRVLSTPARAHPSRLRSPFTHRVQLRDGSVRLIRLFPGSGSFTSLDGISPYMVAAVLTTEDGGFFRHRGFLPSQFEQALRRNLEAGRVRLGASTITMQLAKNLFLSHERTISRKLQELFLTWHLERVLDKRRILELYLNIVEFGPGVYGVTEAARHYFGKHPRELTPLEAFYLAAMLPSPVRRHVHHCRGHLSKRFAAKLRRLLAIAADRGRIDAATYETWKDAELVFVPAPEDGDEATCLARIERLVGASRQQAALSGLVAAGPAGPVLPPPPVAVERPATGFGASGDGVADAEPAEDVPAMDAPDPAPGN
;
A
#
# COMPACT_ATOMS: atom_id res chain seq x y z
N HIS A 1 -6.51 24.82 37.84
CA HIS A 1 -6.78 24.87 39.30
C HIS A 1 -7.38 23.53 39.72
N GLY A 2 -7.39 23.20 41.00
CA GLY A 2 -8.00 21.94 41.42
C GLY A 2 -7.55 21.49 42.80
N GLN A 3 -8.09 20.36 43.25
CA GLN A 3 -7.84 19.76 44.54
C GLN A 3 -7.27 18.35 44.35
N VAL A 4 -6.23 18.04 45.12
CA VAL A 4 -5.71 16.69 45.29
C VAL A 4 -5.84 16.38 46.77
N GLU A 5 -6.71 15.44 47.11
CA GLU A 5 -7.04 15.13 48.49
C GLU A 5 -6.76 13.66 48.78
N ILE A 6 -6.34 13.37 50.01
CA ILE A 6 -6.24 12.01 50.50
C ILE A 6 -7.68 11.57 50.82
N ALA A 7 -8.27 10.79 49.92
CA ALA A 7 -9.64 10.28 50.04
C ALA A 7 -9.78 9.29 51.21
N ASP A 8 -8.71 8.52 51.50
CA ASP A 8 -8.64 7.63 52.65
C ASP A 8 -7.20 7.57 53.18
N ALA A 9 -7.00 8.09 54.38
CA ALA A 9 -5.69 8.17 55.03
C ALA A 9 -5.18 6.80 55.55
N ALA A 10 -6.06 5.82 55.75
CA ALA A 10 -5.68 4.47 56.17
C ALA A 10 -5.19 3.63 55.00
N THR A 11 -5.76 3.82 53.80
CA THR A 11 -5.34 3.11 52.58
C THR A 11 -4.39 3.92 51.70
N GLY A 12 -4.22 5.21 51.97
CA GLY A 12 -3.41 6.12 51.14
C GLY A 12 -4.04 6.44 49.78
N ARG A 13 -5.37 6.29 49.65
CA ARG A 13 -6.07 6.62 48.40
C ARG A 13 -6.09 8.12 48.17
N ILE A 14 -5.95 8.52 46.92
CA ILE A 14 -5.91 9.92 46.48
C ILE A 14 -7.08 10.15 45.53
N ALA A 15 -7.93 11.11 45.87
CA ALA A 15 -8.90 11.70 44.94
C ALA A 15 -8.25 12.91 44.26
N VAL A 16 -8.44 13.01 42.95
CA VAL A 16 -7.90 14.08 42.13
C VAL A 16 -9.05 14.71 41.37
N VAL A 17 -9.23 16.02 41.53
CA VAL A 17 -10.13 16.83 40.71
C VAL A 17 -9.34 18.06 40.24
N LEU A 18 -9.02 18.10 38.96
CA LEU A 18 -8.21 19.15 38.35
C LEU A 18 -8.94 19.73 37.15
N ASP A 19 -9.03 21.04 37.11
CA ASP A 19 -9.56 21.82 36.00
C ASP A 19 -8.43 22.66 35.39
N GLY A 20 -8.53 22.94 34.10
CA GLY A 20 -7.63 23.94 33.52
C GLY A 20 -8.03 24.36 32.12
N GLY A 21 -7.41 25.46 31.67
CA GLY A 21 -7.52 25.95 30.29
C GLY A 21 -6.15 25.91 29.61
N LEU A 22 -6.05 25.30 28.44
CA LEU A 22 -4.92 25.48 27.52
C LEU A 22 -5.37 26.42 26.39
N ALA A 23 -5.15 27.73 26.62
CA ALA A 23 -5.28 28.88 25.70
C ALA A 23 -6.66 29.55 25.54
N THR A 24 -6.60 30.89 25.46
CA THR A 24 -7.71 31.84 25.28
C THR A 24 -8.43 31.65 23.95
N ARG A 25 -9.76 31.49 23.98
CA ARG A 25 -10.62 31.71 22.80
C ARG A 25 -10.38 33.14 22.30
N PRO A 26 -10.03 33.39 21.03
CA PRO A 26 -9.71 34.76 20.56
C PRO A 26 -10.86 35.76 20.67
N ASP A 27 -12.10 35.28 20.78
CA ASP A 27 -13.31 36.10 20.64
C ASP A 27 -14.07 36.40 21.94
N ASP A 28 -13.74 35.77 23.08
CA ASP A 28 -14.41 36.05 24.34
C ASP A 28 -13.41 36.05 25.50
N GLY A 29 -13.23 37.20 26.16
CA GLY A 29 -12.32 37.43 27.27
C GLY A 29 -12.64 36.66 28.57
N ALA A 30 -13.32 35.52 28.48
CA ALA A 30 -13.59 34.61 29.59
C ALA A 30 -12.64 33.40 29.54
N THR A 31 -11.88 33.19 30.60
CA THR A 31 -11.16 31.92 30.84
C THR A 31 -12.18 30.83 31.15
N THR A 32 -12.58 30.05 30.15
CA THR A 32 -13.32 28.81 30.33
C THR A 32 -12.34 27.66 30.60
N ASP A 33 -12.68 26.79 31.54
CA ASP A 33 -11.96 25.53 31.75
C ASP A 33 -12.17 24.65 30.52
N LEU A 34 -11.08 24.33 29.83
CA LEU A 34 -11.08 23.54 28.59
C LEU A 34 -10.83 22.07 28.85
N TRP A 35 -10.41 21.70 30.06
CA TRP A 35 -10.29 20.31 30.46
C TRP A 35 -10.61 20.13 31.95
N HIS A 36 -11.18 18.96 32.25
CA HIS A 36 -11.54 18.50 33.56
C HIS A 36 -11.01 17.08 33.75
N LEU A 37 -10.20 16.86 34.78
CA LEU A 37 -9.68 15.56 35.17
C LEU A 37 -10.25 15.22 36.55
N GLU A 38 -10.94 14.10 36.64
CA GLU A 38 -11.46 13.57 37.89
C GLU A 38 -11.07 12.11 38.04
N GLY A 39 -10.78 11.67 39.26
CA GLY A 39 -10.49 10.27 39.49
C GLY A 39 -10.05 9.94 40.90
N GLU A 40 -9.95 8.65 41.16
CA GLU A 40 -9.40 8.10 42.39
C GLU A 40 -8.30 7.12 42.05
N VAL A 41 -7.17 7.23 42.73
CA VAL A 41 -6.05 6.30 42.61
C VAL A 41 -5.65 5.77 43.97
N ASP A 42 -5.24 4.51 43.98
CA ASP A 42 -4.62 3.80 45.10
C ASP A 42 -3.15 3.57 44.71
N PRO A 43 -2.23 4.47 45.10
CA PRO A 43 -0.82 4.37 44.72
C PRO A 43 -0.13 3.09 45.20
N PRO A 44 -0.36 2.59 46.44
CA PRO A 44 0.19 1.32 46.90
C PRO A 44 -0.16 0.14 45.98
N GLU A 45 -1.43 -0.01 45.63
CA GLU A 45 -1.91 -1.09 44.73
C GLU A 45 -1.70 -0.74 43.25
N ARG A 46 -1.32 0.50 42.97
CA ARG A 46 -1.28 1.11 41.63
C ARG A 46 -2.63 0.96 40.90
N THR A 47 -3.75 0.97 41.61
CA THR A 47 -5.08 0.84 40.98
C THR A 47 -5.79 2.19 40.97
N GLY A 48 -6.88 2.32 40.23
CA GLY A 48 -7.63 3.56 40.20
C GLY A 48 -8.41 3.77 38.91
N THR A 49 -9.20 4.82 38.88
CA THR A 49 -9.89 5.29 37.69
C THR A 49 -9.60 6.77 37.52
N VAL A 50 -9.20 7.17 36.32
CA VAL A 50 -9.03 8.57 35.95
C VAL A 50 -9.86 8.82 34.71
N THR A 51 -10.67 9.86 34.75
CA THR A 51 -11.43 10.40 33.64
C THR A 51 -10.88 11.77 33.30
N VAL A 52 -10.66 12.02 32.02
CA VAL A 52 -10.36 13.34 31.49
C VAL A 52 -11.44 13.68 30.48
N THR A 53 -12.06 14.83 30.67
CA THR A 53 -12.98 15.46 29.72
C THR A 53 -12.30 16.70 29.20
N VAL A 54 -12.36 16.93 27.90
CA VAL A 54 -11.82 18.12 27.25
C VAL A 54 -12.89 18.73 26.35
N ASP A 55 -12.95 20.06 26.32
CA ASP A 55 -13.81 20.86 25.46
C ASP A 55 -12.91 21.59 24.47
N ASP A 56 -12.93 21.14 23.22
CA ASP A 56 -12.21 21.74 22.09
C ASP A 56 -10.72 22.13 22.36
N VAL A 57 -9.95 21.20 22.93
CA VAL A 57 -8.55 21.44 23.32
C VAL A 57 -7.59 21.23 22.15
N ALA A 58 -6.71 22.22 21.93
CA ALA A 58 -5.55 22.05 21.06
C ALA A 58 -4.56 21.06 21.69
N LEU A 59 -4.22 19.99 20.95
CA LEU A 59 -3.27 18.98 21.40
C LEU A 59 -1.80 19.38 21.17
N GLY A 60 -1.55 20.44 20.41
CA GLY A 60 -0.20 20.95 20.12
C GLY A 60 0.68 21.16 21.35
N PRO A 61 0.22 21.84 22.41
CA PRO A 61 0.99 22.03 23.65
C PRO A 61 1.37 20.73 24.38
N VAL A 62 0.64 19.64 24.14
CA VAL A 62 0.89 18.31 24.74
C VAL A 62 1.43 17.31 23.72
N ALA A 63 1.83 17.74 22.52
CA ALA A 63 2.33 16.85 21.48
C ALA A 63 3.53 16.01 21.92
N GLU A 64 4.35 16.52 22.85
CA GLU A 64 5.47 15.77 23.46
C GLU A 64 5.02 14.50 24.20
N ALA A 65 3.80 14.50 24.76
CA ALA A 65 3.22 13.33 25.41
C ALA A 65 2.90 12.19 24.42
N PHE A 66 2.79 12.51 23.13
CA PHE A 66 2.51 11.56 22.06
C PHE A 66 3.78 11.03 21.37
N THR A 67 4.98 11.34 21.87
CA THR A 67 6.26 10.87 21.32
C THR A 67 6.41 9.34 21.30
N ALA A 68 5.66 8.62 22.13
CA ALA A 68 5.56 7.16 22.07
C ALA A 68 4.90 6.64 20.77
N PHE A 69 4.21 7.51 20.03
CA PHE A 69 3.52 7.24 18.78
C PHE A 69 4.10 8.11 17.66
N PRO A 70 5.33 7.83 17.19
CA PRO A 70 6.03 8.67 16.19
C PRO A 70 5.34 8.71 14.82
N TRP A 71 4.32 7.88 14.63
CA TRP A 71 3.48 7.84 13.44
C TRP A 71 2.25 8.75 13.53
N LEU A 72 2.03 9.41 14.66
CA LEU A 72 0.91 10.30 14.92
C LEU A 72 1.44 11.71 15.23
N ASP A 73 1.03 12.68 14.43
CA ASP A 73 1.30 14.10 14.65
C ASP A 73 0.00 14.81 15.04
N VAL A 74 -0.02 15.28 16.29
CA VAL A 74 -1.14 16.01 16.90
C VAL A 74 -0.82 17.49 17.10
N SER A 75 0.28 17.99 16.53
CA SER A 75 0.74 19.38 16.72
C SER A 75 -0.30 20.43 16.32
N ARG A 76 -1.14 20.10 15.33
CA ARG A 76 -2.25 20.92 14.83
C ARG A 76 -3.62 20.34 15.17
N ALA A 77 -3.65 19.25 15.93
CA ALA A 77 -4.90 18.55 16.21
C ALA A 77 -5.69 19.22 17.33
N ARG A 78 -7.01 19.12 17.23
CA ARG A 78 -7.95 19.48 18.29
C ARG A 78 -8.71 18.23 18.70
N PHE A 79 -9.03 18.14 19.98
CA PHE A 79 -9.81 17.05 20.53
C PHE A 79 -10.89 17.61 21.46
N ASP A 80 -12.10 17.14 21.24
CA ASP A 80 -13.26 17.35 22.11
C ASP A 80 -13.74 15.97 22.56
N GLY A 81 -13.91 15.77 23.86
CA GLY A 81 -14.53 14.56 24.35
C GLY A 81 -13.97 14.07 25.66
N LYS A 82 -14.13 12.77 25.91
CA LYS A 82 -13.83 12.15 27.19
C LYS A 82 -13.03 10.88 27.00
N TRP A 83 -11.99 10.69 27.81
CA TRP A 83 -11.35 9.40 27.98
C TRP A 83 -11.29 9.00 29.45
N THR A 84 -11.47 7.71 29.71
CA THR A 84 -11.42 7.10 31.03
C THR A 84 -10.44 5.92 30.99
N VAL A 85 -9.52 5.90 31.94
CA VAL A 85 -8.59 4.80 32.16
C VAL A 85 -8.84 4.26 33.56
N THR A 86 -9.19 2.98 33.64
CA THR A 86 -9.34 2.25 34.90
C THR A 86 -8.25 1.19 34.97
N ARG A 87 -7.41 1.26 36.01
CA ARG A 87 -6.45 0.21 36.34
C ARG A 87 -6.95 -0.60 37.53
N ARG A 88 -7.12 -1.90 37.29
CA ARG A 88 -7.32 -2.94 38.30
C ARG A 88 -6.04 -3.79 38.40
N PRO A 89 -5.86 -4.63 39.43
CA PRO A 89 -4.67 -5.46 39.53
C PRO A 89 -4.46 -6.32 38.26
N GLY A 90 -3.41 -6.00 37.49
CA GLY A 90 -3.06 -6.68 36.24
C GLY A 90 -3.98 -6.42 35.05
N VAL A 91 -4.94 -5.49 35.14
CA VAL A 91 -5.92 -5.20 34.09
C VAL A 91 -6.06 -3.70 33.90
N TRP A 92 -6.05 -3.25 32.64
CA TRP A 92 -6.33 -1.87 32.25
C TRP A 92 -7.55 -1.85 31.35
N ASP A 93 -8.56 -1.06 31.71
CA ASP A 93 -9.68 -0.72 30.85
C ASP A 93 -9.48 0.71 30.36
N VAL A 94 -9.57 0.90 29.05
CA VAL A 94 -9.45 2.20 28.38
C VAL A 94 -10.73 2.41 27.59
N ALA A 95 -11.41 3.50 27.86
CA ALA A 95 -12.56 3.96 27.08
C ALA A 95 -12.28 5.40 26.64
N ALA A 96 -12.51 5.73 25.37
CA ALA A 96 -12.44 7.11 24.92
C ALA A 96 -13.50 7.37 23.86
N ARG A 97 -14.14 8.53 23.92
CA ARG A 97 -15.12 8.98 22.94
C ARG A 97 -14.95 10.47 22.72
N GLY A 98 -14.86 10.88 21.47
CA GLY A 98 -14.72 12.29 21.14
C GLY A 98 -14.59 12.57 19.65
N ASP A 99 -14.55 13.85 19.34
CA ASP A 99 -14.30 14.42 18.03
C ASP A 99 -12.83 14.84 17.94
N VAL A 100 -12.23 14.52 16.80
CA VAL A 100 -10.84 14.80 16.48
C VAL A 100 -10.81 15.62 15.20
N GLU A 101 -10.03 16.69 15.19
CA GLU A 101 -9.79 17.49 13.99
C GLU A 101 -8.29 17.68 13.77
N GLY A 102 -7.86 17.72 12.50
CA GLY A 102 -6.51 18.16 12.15
C GLY A 102 -5.39 17.17 12.51
N VAL A 103 -5.69 15.88 12.69
CA VAL A 103 -4.66 14.87 12.96
C VAL A 103 -3.89 14.54 11.68
N THR A 104 -2.57 14.45 11.80
CA THR A 104 -1.70 13.95 10.75
C THR A 104 -1.18 12.56 11.13
N VAL A 105 -1.29 11.59 10.22
CA VAL A 105 -0.75 10.24 10.40
C VAL A 105 0.35 9.98 9.38
N HIS A 106 1.53 9.60 9.86
CA HIS A 106 2.67 9.23 9.02
C HIS A 106 3.17 7.84 9.39
N HIS A 107 2.72 6.84 8.64
CA HIS A 107 3.20 5.47 8.79
C HIS A 107 3.61 4.88 7.43
N PRO A 108 4.88 4.49 7.21
CA PRO A 108 5.36 4.01 5.91
C PRO A 108 4.65 2.76 5.36
N LEU A 109 4.04 1.95 6.23
CA LEU A 109 3.18 0.83 5.79
C LEU A 109 1.79 1.30 5.36
N LEU A 110 1.30 2.45 5.84
CA LEU A 110 -0.02 2.96 5.52
C LEU A 110 0.00 3.73 4.20
N ALA A 111 0.86 4.74 4.09
CA ALA A 111 1.05 5.59 2.92
C ALA A 111 2.52 6.04 2.82
N SER A 112 2.96 6.45 1.62
CA SER A 112 4.33 6.94 1.40
C SER A 112 4.50 8.41 1.75
N THR A 113 3.40 9.15 1.73
CA THR A 113 3.28 10.52 2.20
C THR A 113 2.50 10.56 3.52
N PRO A 114 2.70 11.57 4.37
CA PRO A 114 1.80 11.85 5.48
C PRO A 114 0.35 11.99 4.99
N ILE A 115 -0.59 11.57 5.82
CA ILE A 115 -2.03 11.76 5.63
C ILE A 115 -2.42 12.88 6.58
N ASP A 116 -2.73 14.04 6.02
CA ASP A 116 -3.01 15.25 6.80
C ASP A 116 -4.51 15.45 7.01
N GLY A 117 -4.84 16.25 8.03
CA GLY A 117 -6.21 16.75 8.21
C GLY A 117 -7.25 15.66 8.43
N LEU A 118 -6.89 14.58 9.12
CA LEU A 118 -7.83 13.55 9.53
C LEU A 118 -8.76 14.13 10.60
N ASP A 119 -10.03 14.22 10.22
CA ASP A 119 -11.16 14.66 11.04
C ASP A 119 -12.15 13.52 11.28
N GLY A 120 -12.87 13.54 12.40
CA GLY A 120 -13.97 12.62 12.65
C GLY A 120 -14.19 12.28 14.12
N THR A 121 -15.13 11.38 14.35
CA THR A 121 -15.41 10.85 15.69
C THR A 121 -14.63 9.57 15.93
N VAL A 122 -14.16 9.39 17.15
CA VAL A 122 -13.56 8.15 17.64
C VAL A 122 -14.33 7.70 18.87
N ASP A 123 -14.71 6.42 18.91
CA ASP A 123 -15.25 5.75 20.09
C ASP A 123 -14.51 4.42 20.26
N VAL A 124 -13.79 4.27 21.36
CA VAL A 124 -12.97 3.09 21.64
C VAL A 124 -13.24 2.58 23.04
N ALA A 125 -13.36 1.27 23.17
CA ALA A 125 -13.30 0.54 24.43
C ALA A 125 -12.37 -0.66 24.28
N ALA A 126 -11.35 -0.73 25.12
CA ALA A 126 -10.35 -1.78 25.09
C ALA A 126 -9.90 -2.18 26.49
N ARG A 127 -9.58 -3.45 26.66
CA ARG A 127 -9.04 -4.03 27.89
C ARG A 127 -7.68 -4.67 27.62
N TRP A 128 -6.67 -4.27 28.36
CA TRP A 128 -5.37 -4.93 28.41
C TRP A 128 -5.24 -5.76 29.67
N ASN A 129 -4.94 -7.05 29.53
CA ASN A 129 -4.62 -7.95 30.62
C ASN A 129 -3.10 -8.23 30.61
N GLU A 130 -2.41 -7.81 31.67
CA GLU A 130 -0.96 -7.92 31.83
C GLU A 130 -0.50 -9.39 31.96
N ARG A 131 -1.30 -10.22 32.66
CA ARG A 131 -1.00 -11.63 32.91
C ARG A 131 -1.08 -12.46 31.64
N ASP A 132 -2.12 -12.24 30.85
CA ASP A 132 -2.37 -12.98 29.61
C ASP A 132 -1.70 -12.31 28.40
N ARG A 133 -1.13 -11.11 28.61
CA ARG A 133 -0.59 -10.23 27.55
C ARG A 133 -1.58 -10.11 26.39
N ALA A 134 -2.82 -9.83 26.75
CA ALA A 134 -3.96 -9.87 25.86
C ALA A 134 -4.62 -8.50 25.81
N LEU A 135 -4.73 -7.95 24.59
CA LEU A 135 -5.53 -6.79 24.27
C LEU A 135 -6.86 -7.26 23.70
N HIS A 136 -7.94 -7.04 24.44
CA HIS A 136 -9.30 -7.19 23.96
C HIS A 136 -9.83 -5.83 23.54
N VAL A 137 -10.15 -5.66 22.27
CA VAL A 137 -10.81 -4.47 21.74
C VAL A 137 -12.30 -4.78 21.70
N GLU A 138 -13.06 -4.24 22.64
CA GLU A 138 -14.52 -4.38 22.69
C GLU A 138 -15.12 -3.74 21.42
N HIS A 139 -14.70 -2.50 21.14
CA HIS A 139 -14.89 -1.83 19.86
C HIS A 139 -13.90 -0.68 19.68
N LEU A 140 -13.60 -0.37 18.43
CA LEU A 140 -12.97 0.86 17.94
C LEU A 140 -13.80 1.31 16.75
N GLU A 141 -14.62 2.32 16.94
CA GLU A 141 -15.43 2.96 15.92
C GLU A 141 -14.80 4.30 15.53
N VAL A 142 -14.50 4.46 14.25
CA VAL A 142 -14.06 5.73 13.66
C VAL A 142 -15.11 6.14 12.64
N SER A 143 -15.67 7.34 12.78
CA SER A 143 -16.60 7.88 11.78
C SER A 143 -16.10 9.17 11.16
N ARG A 144 -16.11 9.21 9.83
CA ARG A 144 -15.67 10.36 9.04
C ARG A 144 -16.54 10.50 7.80
N HIS A 145 -16.96 11.72 7.48
CA HIS A 145 -17.80 12.05 6.31
C HIS A 145 -18.99 11.08 6.11
N GLY A 146 -19.66 10.69 7.20
CA GLY A 146 -20.82 9.79 7.19
C GLY A 146 -20.52 8.30 7.06
N ALA A 147 -19.26 7.90 6.85
CA ALA A 147 -18.85 6.49 6.91
C ALA A 147 -18.38 6.13 8.31
N ARG A 148 -18.69 4.90 8.75
CA ARG A 148 -18.32 4.36 10.06
C ARG A 148 -17.51 3.09 9.89
N PHE A 149 -16.36 3.02 10.54
CA PHE A 149 -15.44 1.90 10.51
C PHE A 149 -15.33 1.33 11.91
N VAL A 150 -15.77 0.09 12.10
CA VAL A 150 -15.80 -0.58 13.41
C VAL A 150 -14.80 -1.72 13.40
N VAL A 151 -13.92 -1.75 14.38
CA VAL A 151 -12.95 -2.84 14.60
C VAL A 151 -13.15 -3.40 16.00
N SER A 152 -13.21 -4.72 16.13
CA SER A 152 -13.27 -5.40 17.42
C SER A 152 -12.45 -6.68 17.37
N GLY A 153 -12.06 -7.20 18.53
CA GLY A 153 -11.35 -8.47 18.59
C GLY A 153 -10.40 -8.66 19.76
N LEU A 154 -9.48 -9.60 19.58
CA LEU A 154 -8.50 -10.03 20.56
C LEU A 154 -7.13 -10.19 19.91
N ILE A 155 -6.12 -9.61 20.55
CA ILE A 155 -4.71 -9.83 20.26
C ILE A 155 -4.08 -10.38 21.53
N SER A 156 -3.60 -11.61 21.53
CA SER A 156 -2.93 -12.23 22.69
C SER A 156 -1.52 -12.69 22.34
N ARG A 157 -0.59 -12.42 23.26
CA ARG A 157 0.82 -12.87 23.18
C ARG A 157 1.26 -13.47 24.51
N PRO A 158 0.85 -14.71 24.83
CA PRO A 158 1.23 -15.40 26.06
C PRO A 158 2.75 -15.41 26.27
N PHE A 159 3.18 -15.55 27.53
CA PHE A 159 4.58 -15.46 27.93
C PHE A 159 5.51 -16.49 27.26
N ASP A 160 4.97 -17.60 26.76
CA ASP A 160 5.71 -18.60 25.99
C ASP A 160 6.19 -18.11 24.61
N GLY A 161 5.68 -16.97 24.11
CA GLY A 161 6.02 -16.37 22.82
C GLY A 161 5.58 -17.15 21.57
N ALA A 162 5.25 -18.44 21.73
CA ALA A 162 4.85 -19.36 20.68
C ALA A 162 3.35 -19.27 20.37
N HIS A 163 2.52 -19.02 21.38
CA HIS A 163 1.06 -19.09 21.27
C HIS A 163 0.41 -17.73 21.00
N ARG A 164 0.93 -16.99 20.02
CA ARG A 164 0.30 -15.73 19.61
C ARG A 164 -1.06 -16.01 18.98
N ARG A 165 -2.08 -15.25 19.36
CA ARG A 165 -3.43 -15.36 18.81
C ARG A 165 -3.92 -14.00 18.34
N LEU A 166 -4.53 -14.01 17.16
CA LEU A 166 -5.15 -12.85 16.54
C LEU A 166 -6.56 -13.24 16.12
N ALA A 167 -7.57 -12.58 16.65
CA ALA A 167 -8.96 -12.74 16.23
C ALA A 167 -9.55 -11.34 16.07
N MET A 168 -9.72 -10.86 14.85
CA MET A 168 -10.19 -9.50 14.59
C MET A 168 -11.33 -9.49 13.60
N THR A 169 -12.30 -8.60 13.84
CA THR A 169 -13.37 -8.28 12.92
C THR A 169 -13.30 -6.80 12.57
N ALA A 170 -13.29 -6.49 11.28
CA ALA A 170 -13.41 -5.13 10.75
C ALA A 170 -14.72 -5.03 9.96
N ARG A 171 -15.54 -4.03 10.28
CA ARG A 171 -16.87 -3.87 9.72
C ARG A 171 -17.09 -2.42 9.27
N VAL A 172 -17.70 -2.27 8.10
CA VAL A 172 -18.29 -1.03 7.61
C VAL A 172 -19.79 -1.31 7.52
N PRO A 173 -20.61 -0.75 8.43
CA PRO A 173 -22.06 -0.81 8.33
C PRO A 173 -22.54 -0.24 7.00
N GLU A 174 -23.79 -0.53 6.63
CA GLU A 174 -24.32 -0.08 5.35
C GLU A 174 -24.30 1.44 5.21
N VAL A 175 -23.65 1.92 4.16
CA VAL A 175 -23.40 3.33 3.89
C VAL A 175 -23.40 3.60 2.39
N ASP A 176 -23.51 4.86 1.98
CA ASP A 176 -23.34 5.23 0.57
C ASP A 176 -21.90 5.01 0.13
N CYS A 177 -21.72 4.47 -1.08
CA CYS A 177 -20.37 4.22 -1.62
C CYS A 177 -19.53 5.50 -1.76
N ALA A 178 -20.19 6.64 -1.99
CA ALA A 178 -19.51 7.95 -2.04
C ALA A 178 -18.87 8.30 -0.68
N ALA A 179 -19.62 8.14 0.42
CA ALA A 179 -19.14 8.44 1.76
C ALA A 179 -17.91 7.60 2.15
N VAL A 180 -17.78 6.36 1.67
CA VAL A 180 -16.57 5.55 1.91
C VAL A 180 -15.34 6.14 1.22
N LEU A 181 -15.49 6.61 -0.03
CA LEU A 181 -14.37 7.26 -0.73
C LEU A 181 -14.04 8.61 -0.10
N ASP A 182 -15.05 9.40 0.26
CA ASP A 182 -14.88 10.71 0.87
C ASP A 182 -14.18 10.57 2.25
N ALA A 183 -14.61 9.60 3.06
CA ALA A 183 -14.01 9.30 4.36
C ALA A 183 -12.55 8.88 4.29
N LEU A 184 -12.12 8.21 3.21
CA LEU A 184 -10.71 7.83 3.05
C LEU A 184 -9.89 8.96 2.41
N GLY A 185 -10.49 9.73 1.51
CA GLY A 185 -9.90 10.96 0.95
C GLY A 185 -8.75 10.76 -0.04
N PRO A 186 -8.30 11.85 -0.70
CA PRO A 186 -7.27 11.80 -1.73
C PRO A 186 -5.86 11.54 -1.21
N ASP A 187 -5.57 11.88 0.04
CA ASP A 187 -4.25 11.64 0.65
C ASP A 187 -4.00 10.15 0.89
N LEU A 188 -5.05 9.42 1.26
CA LEU A 188 -4.98 7.97 1.39
C LEU A 188 -5.21 7.26 0.05
N LEU A 189 -6.05 7.79 -0.86
CA LEU A 189 -6.44 7.12 -2.10
C LEU A 189 -6.21 7.98 -3.37
N PRO A 190 -4.98 8.47 -3.63
CA PRO A 190 -4.72 9.44 -4.71
C PRO A 190 -5.04 8.90 -6.11
N ALA A 191 -4.94 7.58 -6.34
CA ALA A 191 -5.29 6.97 -7.61
C ALA A 191 -6.80 6.99 -7.90
N LEU A 192 -7.62 7.13 -6.85
CA LEU A 192 -9.08 7.15 -6.94
C LEU A 192 -9.66 8.57 -7.05
N SER A 193 -8.82 9.60 -6.99
CA SER A 193 -9.23 10.98 -7.26
C SER A 193 -9.93 11.09 -8.62
N GLY A 194 -11.12 11.71 -8.62
CA GLY A 194 -11.98 11.88 -9.80
C GLY A 194 -12.97 10.74 -10.05
N PHE A 195 -12.96 9.67 -9.26
CA PHE A 195 -14.06 8.71 -9.25
C PHE A 195 -15.26 9.29 -8.49
N ARG A 196 -16.46 9.05 -8.99
CA ARG A 196 -17.71 9.26 -8.25
C ARG A 196 -18.48 7.96 -8.21
N LEU A 197 -18.99 7.62 -7.02
CA LEU A 197 -19.74 6.40 -6.80
C LEU A 197 -21.19 6.70 -6.43
N GLY A 198 -22.07 5.77 -6.75
CA GLY A 198 -23.40 5.67 -6.18
C GLY A 198 -23.67 4.25 -5.70
N GLY A 199 -24.84 4.05 -5.09
CA GLY A 199 -25.21 2.76 -4.51
C GLY A 199 -24.76 2.64 -3.05
N ARG A 200 -24.87 1.42 -2.52
CA ARG A 200 -24.65 1.12 -1.10
C ARG A 200 -23.48 0.17 -0.92
N PHE A 201 -22.69 0.40 0.10
CA PHE A 201 -21.54 -0.40 0.50
C PHE A 201 -21.74 -0.90 1.93
N ALA A 202 -21.40 -2.17 2.16
CA ALA A 202 -21.23 -2.72 3.49
C ALA A 202 -20.08 -3.73 3.43
N ALA A 203 -19.32 -3.85 4.50
CA ALA A 203 -18.26 -4.85 4.58
C ALA A 203 -18.14 -5.43 5.99
N GLU A 204 -17.76 -6.69 6.07
CA GLU A 204 -17.35 -7.36 7.30
C GLU A 204 -16.23 -8.31 6.94
N VAL A 205 -15.07 -8.18 7.56
CA VAL A 205 -13.88 -9.00 7.32
C VAL A 205 -13.41 -9.55 8.64
N THR A 206 -13.21 -10.86 8.70
CA THR A 206 -12.75 -11.57 9.89
C THR A 206 -11.40 -12.20 9.64
N LEU A 207 -10.50 -12.07 10.61
CA LEU A 207 -9.19 -12.73 10.60
C LEU A 207 -9.01 -13.47 11.92
N GLU A 208 -8.86 -14.78 11.84
CA GLU A 208 -8.54 -15.64 12.97
C GLU A 208 -7.23 -16.38 12.66
N ALA A 209 -6.24 -16.22 13.52
CA ALA A 209 -4.94 -16.88 13.41
C ALA A 209 -4.43 -17.28 14.79
N ASP A 210 -4.22 -18.59 15.00
CA ASP A 210 -3.40 -19.14 16.06
C ASP A 210 -2.01 -19.42 15.48
N PHE A 211 -0.97 -18.76 15.99
CA PHE A 211 0.39 -18.93 15.48
C PHE A 211 1.00 -20.27 15.86
N ALA A 212 0.41 -21.00 16.81
CA ALA A 212 0.78 -22.38 17.11
C ALA A 212 0.15 -23.39 16.15
N ASP A 213 -0.95 -23.01 15.48
CA ASP A 213 -1.64 -23.82 14.47
C ASP A 213 -2.14 -22.92 13.32
N LEU A 214 -1.24 -22.58 12.41
CA LEU A 214 -1.59 -21.76 11.24
C LEU A 214 -2.47 -22.50 10.22
N GLU A 215 -2.64 -23.82 10.33
CA GLU A 215 -3.60 -24.55 9.49
C GLU A 215 -5.05 -24.21 9.87
N SER A 216 -5.28 -23.82 11.13
CA SER A 216 -6.57 -23.31 11.61
C SER A 216 -6.88 -21.88 11.14
N LEU A 217 -5.93 -21.17 10.52
CA LEU A 217 -6.10 -19.78 10.09
C LEU A 217 -7.31 -19.64 9.18
N ARG A 218 -8.17 -18.66 9.50
CA ARG A 218 -9.34 -18.28 8.69
C ARG A 218 -9.28 -16.81 8.33
N LEU A 219 -9.46 -16.54 7.03
CA LEU A 219 -9.69 -15.20 6.52
C LEU A 219 -11.04 -15.18 5.81
N GLY A 220 -12.03 -14.59 6.48
CA GLY A 220 -13.41 -14.60 6.04
C GLY A 220 -13.97 -13.21 5.85
N GLY A 221 -15.22 -13.15 5.42
CA GLY A 221 -15.96 -11.90 5.32
C GLY A 221 -16.80 -11.75 4.07
N ARG A 222 -17.55 -10.66 4.04
CA ARG A 222 -18.32 -10.19 2.88
C ARG A 222 -17.95 -8.75 2.60
N VAL A 223 -17.68 -8.45 1.33
CA VAL A 223 -17.39 -7.09 0.87
C VAL A 223 -18.42 -6.75 -0.19
N GLY A 224 -19.39 -5.91 0.15
CA GLY A 224 -20.54 -5.52 -0.68
C GLY A 224 -20.19 -4.50 -1.78
N ILE A 225 -18.98 -4.56 -2.35
CA ILE A 225 -18.53 -3.61 -3.38
C ILE A 225 -19.37 -3.68 -4.66
N ASP A 226 -20.00 -4.82 -4.94
CA ASP A 226 -20.91 -4.97 -6.08
C ASP A 226 -22.21 -4.16 -5.95
N GLY A 227 -22.58 -3.75 -4.74
CA GLY A 227 -23.64 -2.78 -4.47
C GLY A 227 -23.31 -1.36 -4.91
N CYS A 228 -22.03 -1.08 -5.19
CA CYS A 228 -21.58 0.19 -5.75
C CYS A 228 -21.71 0.23 -7.26
N ARG A 229 -21.89 1.45 -7.79
CA ARG A 229 -21.82 1.77 -9.22
C ARG A 229 -20.90 2.96 -9.43
N VAL A 230 -20.06 2.88 -10.46
CA VAL A 230 -19.22 4.01 -10.87
C VAL A 230 -20.06 4.96 -11.71
N LEU A 231 -20.23 6.19 -11.24
CA LEU A 231 -20.97 7.26 -11.92
C LEU A 231 -20.06 8.05 -12.86
N SER A 232 -18.81 8.29 -12.45
CA SER A 232 -17.78 8.92 -13.28
C SER A 232 -16.40 8.40 -12.93
N THR A 233 -15.48 8.50 -13.89
CA THR A 233 -14.09 8.08 -13.77
C THR A 233 -13.15 9.18 -14.25
N PRO A 234 -11.92 9.27 -13.74
CA PRO A 234 -10.87 10.05 -14.38
C PRO A 234 -10.55 9.47 -15.78
N ALA A 235 -10.05 10.31 -16.69
CA ALA A 235 -9.78 9.94 -18.09
C ALA A 235 -8.93 8.67 -18.24
N ARG A 236 -7.93 8.47 -17.38
CA ARG A 236 -7.05 7.29 -17.39
C ARG A 236 -7.80 5.97 -17.18
N ALA A 237 -8.87 5.97 -16.39
CA ALA A 237 -9.65 4.80 -16.03
C ALA A 237 -10.99 4.68 -16.80
N HIS A 238 -11.21 5.57 -17.78
CA HIS A 238 -12.45 5.62 -18.53
C HIS A 238 -12.61 4.36 -19.41
N PRO A 239 -13.80 3.71 -19.43
CA PRO A 239 -14.03 2.49 -20.20
C PRO A 239 -13.67 2.61 -21.68
N SER A 240 -14.08 3.69 -22.35
CA SER A 240 -13.79 3.90 -23.77
C SER A 240 -12.29 3.98 -24.06
N ARG A 241 -11.49 4.50 -23.12
CA ARG A 241 -10.04 4.53 -23.26
C ARG A 241 -9.45 3.12 -23.13
N LEU A 242 -9.90 2.35 -22.14
CA LEU A 242 -9.36 1.01 -21.86
C LEU A 242 -9.76 -0.02 -22.91
N ARG A 243 -10.91 0.16 -23.56
CA ARG A 243 -11.41 -0.69 -24.66
C ARG A 243 -10.80 -0.36 -26.02
N SER A 244 -10.25 0.84 -26.19
CA SER A 244 -9.73 1.35 -27.46
C SER A 244 -8.20 1.40 -27.48
N PRO A 245 -7.58 1.67 -28.65
CA PRO A 245 -6.18 2.10 -28.76
C PRO A 245 -5.80 3.22 -27.78
N PHE A 246 -4.68 3.06 -27.07
CA PHE A 246 -4.12 4.13 -26.24
C PHE A 246 -2.61 3.99 -26.03
N THR A 247 -1.97 5.08 -25.60
CA THR A 247 -0.58 5.07 -25.13
C THR A 247 -0.57 5.04 -23.60
N HIS A 248 0.15 4.07 -23.04
CA HIS A 248 0.41 3.94 -21.61
C HIS A 248 1.78 4.52 -21.27
N ARG A 249 1.85 5.25 -20.17
CA ARG A 249 3.09 5.85 -19.65
C ARG A 249 3.54 5.03 -18.45
N VAL A 250 4.75 4.48 -18.52
CA VAL A 250 5.39 3.76 -17.41
C VAL A 250 6.56 4.59 -16.92
N GLN A 251 6.63 4.82 -15.61
CA GLN A 251 7.82 5.40 -14.99
C GLN A 251 8.77 4.26 -14.58
N LEU A 252 9.99 4.31 -15.10
CA LEU A 252 11.04 3.34 -14.81
C LEU A 252 11.72 3.66 -13.48
N ARG A 253 12.48 2.68 -12.97
CA ARG A 253 13.17 2.77 -11.67
C ARG A 253 14.24 3.85 -11.60
N ASP A 254 14.78 4.24 -12.74
CA ASP A 254 15.75 5.32 -12.89
C ASP A 254 15.09 6.70 -13.05
N GLY A 255 13.76 6.77 -12.92
CA GLY A 255 12.98 8.00 -13.08
C GLY A 255 12.60 8.33 -14.53
N SER A 256 13.17 7.63 -15.52
CA SER A 256 12.83 7.82 -16.92
C SER A 256 11.41 7.34 -17.24
N VAL A 257 10.84 7.79 -18.35
CA VAL A 257 9.48 7.43 -18.76
C VAL A 257 9.51 6.65 -20.06
N ARG A 258 8.82 5.51 -20.09
CA ARG A 258 8.59 4.73 -21.31
C ARG A 258 7.13 4.84 -21.76
N LEU A 259 6.95 5.00 -23.07
CA LEU A 259 5.64 4.98 -23.70
C LEU A 259 5.39 3.61 -24.32
N ILE A 260 4.32 2.95 -23.89
CA ILE A 260 3.85 1.68 -24.46
C ILE A 260 2.62 1.98 -25.31
N ARG A 261 2.71 1.73 -26.62
CA ARG A 261 1.65 2.05 -27.58
C ARG A 261 0.76 0.83 -27.79
N LEU A 262 -0.41 0.82 -27.15
CA LEU A 262 -1.32 -0.32 -27.12
C LEU A 262 -2.31 -0.27 -28.29
N PHE A 263 -1.78 -0.41 -29.50
CA PHE A 263 -2.55 -0.44 -30.74
C PHE A 263 -1.83 -1.19 -31.87
N PRO A 264 -2.57 -1.80 -32.82
CA PRO A 264 -1.98 -2.52 -33.94
C PRO A 264 -0.99 -1.65 -34.75
N GLY A 265 0.11 -2.25 -35.19
CA GLY A 265 1.13 -1.56 -35.99
C GLY A 265 2.12 -0.71 -35.17
N SER A 266 1.98 -0.62 -33.85
CA SER A 266 2.88 0.20 -33.02
C SER A 266 4.28 -0.39 -32.80
N GLY A 267 4.50 -1.65 -33.19
CA GLY A 267 5.70 -2.43 -32.88
C GLY A 267 5.79 -2.94 -31.44
N SER A 268 5.05 -2.35 -30.50
CA SER A 268 5.07 -2.69 -29.07
C SER A 268 3.82 -3.45 -28.58
N PHE A 269 2.87 -3.71 -29.49
CA PHE A 269 1.58 -4.34 -29.18
C PHE A 269 1.30 -5.52 -30.11
N THR A 270 0.78 -6.60 -29.52
CA THR A 270 0.22 -7.75 -30.24
C THR A 270 -1.15 -8.05 -29.67
N SER A 271 -2.17 -8.21 -30.53
CA SER A 271 -3.50 -8.60 -30.07
C SER A 271 -3.47 -10.01 -29.45
N LEU A 272 -4.45 -10.34 -28.61
CA LEU A 272 -4.49 -11.63 -27.93
C LEU A 272 -4.43 -12.81 -28.90
N ASP A 273 -5.11 -12.70 -30.04
CA ASP A 273 -5.12 -13.74 -31.08
C ASP A 273 -3.80 -13.84 -31.87
N GLY A 274 -2.97 -12.79 -31.81
CA GLY A 274 -1.61 -12.77 -32.35
C GLY A 274 -0.55 -13.27 -31.37
N ILE A 275 -0.94 -13.66 -30.15
CA ILE A 275 -0.05 -14.20 -29.12
C ILE A 275 -0.17 -15.73 -29.13
N SER A 276 0.96 -16.43 -29.01
CA SER A 276 0.98 -17.89 -28.92
C SER A 276 0.04 -18.40 -27.82
N PRO A 277 -0.81 -19.41 -28.08
CA PRO A 277 -1.69 -19.98 -27.06
C PRO A 277 -0.90 -20.57 -25.89
N TYR A 278 0.36 -20.96 -26.11
CA TYR A 278 1.25 -21.41 -25.04
C TYR A 278 1.61 -20.30 -24.06
N MET A 279 1.70 -19.04 -24.51
CA MET A 279 1.91 -17.90 -23.62
C MET A 279 0.71 -17.70 -22.70
N VAL A 280 -0.51 -17.83 -23.24
CA VAL A 280 -1.74 -17.80 -22.44
C VAL A 280 -1.75 -18.95 -21.44
N ALA A 281 -1.50 -20.19 -21.90
CA ALA A 281 -1.43 -21.37 -21.04
C ALA A 281 -0.39 -21.22 -19.91
N ALA A 282 0.77 -20.63 -20.23
CA ALA A 282 1.86 -20.39 -19.29
C ALA A 282 1.44 -19.40 -18.20
N VAL A 283 0.92 -18.22 -18.56
CA VAL A 283 0.49 -17.20 -17.58
C VAL A 283 -0.64 -17.73 -16.70
N LEU A 284 -1.62 -18.43 -17.25
CA LEU A 284 -2.68 -19.07 -16.45
C LEU A 284 -2.14 -20.19 -15.55
N THR A 285 -0.99 -20.76 -15.86
CA THR A 285 -0.36 -21.78 -15.03
C THR A 285 0.47 -21.21 -13.91
N THR A 286 1.17 -20.10 -14.16
CA THR A 286 2.10 -19.50 -13.21
C THR A 286 1.47 -18.42 -12.33
N GLU A 287 0.58 -17.60 -12.88
CA GLU A 287 0.04 -16.41 -12.22
C GLU A 287 -1.38 -16.64 -11.70
N ASP A 288 -2.27 -17.16 -12.54
CA ASP A 288 -3.70 -17.18 -12.22
C ASP A 288 -4.47 -18.31 -12.92
N GLY A 289 -4.51 -19.48 -12.27
CA GLY A 289 -5.19 -20.66 -12.80
C GLY A 289 -6.72 -20.61 -12.79
N GLY A 290 -7.28 -19.61 -12.11
CA GLY A 290 -8.72 -19.39 -12.02
C GLY A 290 -9.21 -18.21 -12.85
N PHE A 291 -8.35 -17.54 -13.61
CA PHE A 291 -8.60 -16.23 -14.23
C PHE A 291 -9.98 -16.05 -14.85
N PHE A 292 -10.42 -17.01 -15.68
CA PHE A 292 -11.71 -16.94 -16.38
C PHE A 292 -12.93 -17.26 -15.49
N ARG A 293 -12.73 -17.78 -14.28
CA ARG A 293 -13.80 -18.19 -13.36
C ARG A 293 -14.12 -17.17 -12.27
N HIS A 294 -13.16 -16.33 -11.88
CA HIS A 294 -13.36 -15.32 -10.83
C HIS A 294 -13.50 -13.91 -11.40
N ARG A 295 -13.96 -12.97 -10.57
CA ARG A 295 -14.09 -11.54 -10.90
C ARG A 295 -13.00 -10.71 -10.21
N GLY A 296 -11.75 -10.92 -10.63
CA GLY A 296 -10.59 -10.18 -10.11
C GLY A 296 -9.99 -10.67 -8.78
N PHE A 297 -10.75 -11.41 -7.95
CA PHE A 297 -10.26 -11.86 -6.64
C PHE A 297 -10.40 -13.37 -6.44
N LEU A 298 -9.46 -13.96 -5.70
CA LEU A 298 -9.49 -15.36 -5.27
C LEU A 298 -9.29 -15.41 -3.74
N PRO A 299 -10.37 -15.41 -2.93
CA PRO A 299 -10.29 -15.42 -1.47
C PRO A 299 -9.39 -16.53 -0.90
N SER A 300 -9.48 -17.73 -1.46
CA SER A 300 -8.65 -18.88 -1.05
C SER A 300 -7.15 -18.64 -1.27
N GLN A 301 -6.76 -17.86 -2.28
CA GLN A 301 -5.35 -17.49 -2.48
C GLN A 301 -4.88 -16.47 -1.44
N PHE A 302 -5.74 -15.54 -1.00
CA PHE A 302 -5.39 -14.60 0.07
C PHE A 302 -5.15 -15.33 1.38
N GLU A 303 -6.05 -16.23 1.76
CA GLU A 303 -5.90 -17.04 2.99
C GLU A 303 -4.63 -17.89 2.94
N GLN A 304 -4.40 -18.61 1.83
CA GLN A 304 -3.21 -19.44 1.66
C GLN A 304 -1.91 -18.62 1.67
N ALA A 305 -1.89 -17.47 0.99
CA ALA A 305 -0.73 -16.59 0.99
C ALA A 305 -0.47 -16.01 2.38
N LEU A 306 -1.51 -15.64 3.11
CA LEU A 306 -1.39 -15.16 4.49
C LEU A 306 -0.79 -16.26 5.38
N ARG A 307 -1.35 -17.48 5.35
CA ARG A 307 -0.82 -18.65 6.08
C ARG A 307 0.67 -18.87 5.80
N ARG A 308 1.05 -19.01 4.53
CA ARG A 308 2.44 -19.26 4.11
C ARG A 308 3.40 -18.12 4.46
N ASN A 309 2.92 -16.88 4.47
CA ASN A 309 3.74 -15.71 4.84
C ASN A 309 3.95 -15.63 6.36
N LEU A 310 2.93 -15.97 7.15
CA LEU A 310 3.02 -16.07 8.60
C LEU A 310 3.96 -17.21 9.02
N GLU A 311 3.82 -18.40 8.44
CA GLU A 311 4.75 -19.54 8.64
C GLU A 311 6.21 -19.16 8.39
N ALA A 312 6.44 -18.29 7.40
CA ALA A 312 7.77 -17.90 6.97
C ALA A 312 8.34 -16.71 7.74
N GLY A 313 7.54 -16.01 8.53
CA GLY A 313 7.89 -14.73 9.15
C GLY A 313 8.21 -13.61 8.14
N ARG A 314 7.90 -13.80 6.85
CA ARG A 314 8.20 -12.87 5.76
C ARG A 314 7.30 -13.14 4.56
N VAL A 315 7.13 -12.13 3.71
CA VAL A 315 6.41 -12.30 2.44
C VAL A 315 7.17 -13.31 1.55
N ARG A 316 6.58 -14.48 1.34
CA ARG A 316 7.04 -15.58 0.48
C ARG A 316 6.12 -15.78 -0.72
N LEU A 317 4.81 -15.71 -0.53
CA LEU A 317 3.78 -15.99 -1.51
C LEU A 317 2.88 -14.76 -1.71
N GLY A 318 2.61 -14.43 -2.96
CA GLY A 318 1.63 -13.41 -3.33
C GLY A 318 0.27 -14.04 -3.63
N ALA A 319 -0.79 -13.22 -3.54
CA ALA A 319 -2.18 -13.60 -3.86
C ALA A 319 -2.82 -12.66 -4.90
N SER A 320 -2.01 -11.90 -5.64
CA SER A 320 -2.53 -11.00 -6.67
C SER A 320 -2.85 -11.76 -7.95
N THR A 321 -4.10 -11.67 -8.38
CA THR A 321 -4.60 -12.20 -9.67
C THR A 321 -4.06 -11.40 -10.86
N ILE A 322 -4.27 -11.88 -12.08
CA ILE A 322 -3.88 -11.14 -13.30
C ILE A 322 -4.51 -9.74 -13.33
N THR A 323 -5.79 -9.61 -12.97
CA THR A 323 -6.48 -8.31 -12.99
C THR A 323 -5.95 -7.36 -11.93
N MET A 324 -5.58 -7.86 -10.76
CA MET A 324 -4.93 -7.07 -9.72
C MET A 324 -3.55 -6.57 -10.15
N GLN A 325 -2.78 -7.44 -10.81
CA GLN A 325 -1.50 -7.05 -11.37
C GLN A 325 -1.67 -6.04 -12.51
N LEU A 326 -2.70 -6.17 -13.34
CA LEU A 326 -3.05 -5.21 -14.38
C LEU A 326 -3.40 -3.84 -13.76
N ALA A 327 -4.27 -3.81 -12.75
CA ALA A 327 -4.66 -2.59 -12.04
C ALA A 327 -3.43 -1.87 -11.46
N LYS A 328 -2.54 -2.62 -10.81
CA LYS A 328 -1.27 -2.11 -10.30
C LYS A 328 -0.43 -1.49 -11.42
N ASN A 329 -0.21 -2.20 -12.52
CA ASN A 329 0.67 -1.73 -13.59
C ASN A 329 0.08 -0.55 -14.39
N LEU A 330 -1.25 -0.45 -14.53
CA LEU A 330 -1.89 0.64 -15.27
C LEU A 330 -1.97 1.96 -14.49
N PHE A 331 -2.16 1.88 -13.17
CA PHE A 331 -2.63 3.03 -12.40
C PHE A 331 -1.80 3.38 -11.18
N LEU A 332 -0.99 2.44 -10.66
CA LEU A 332 -0.38 2.56 -9.34
C LEU A 332 1.15 2.56 -9.42
N SER A 333 1.76 3.12 -8.39
CA SER A 333 3.20 3.10 -8.16
C SER A 333 3.67 1.71 -7.70
N HIS A 334 4.99 1.53 -7.64
CA HIS A 334 5.63 0.31 -7.10
C HIS A 334 5.75 0.28 -5.56
N GLU A 335 5.13 1.24 -4.87
CA GLU A 335 5.18 1.37 -3.41
C GLU A 335 4.57 0.13 -2.72
N ARG A 336 4.88 -0.09 -1.45
CA ARG A 336 4.37 -1.25 -0.70
C ARG A 336 3.57 -0.82 0.52
N THR A 337 2.53 -0.01 0.25
CA THR A 337 1.65 0.58 1.26
C THR A 337 0.27 -0.09 1.26
N ILE A 338 -0.44 0.00 2.39
CA ILE A 338 -1.83 -0.42 2.54
C ILE A 338 -2.73 0.45 1.66
N SER A 339 -2.51 1.76 1.65
CA SER A 339 -3.13 2.73 0.73
C SER A 339 -3.11 2.22 -0.71
N ARG A 340 -1.91 1.90 -1.25
CA ARG A 340 -1.78 1.38 -2.62
C ARG A 340 -2.57 0.08 -2.80
N LYS A 341 -2.57 -0.80 -1.80
CA LYS A 341 -3.32 -2.06 -1.87
C LYS A 341 -4.84 -1.84 -1.90
N LEU A 342 -5.37 -0.91 -1.12
CA LEU A 342 -6.80 -0.54 -1.16
C LEU A 342 -7.20 -0.01 -2.54
N GLN A 343 -6.37 0.86 -3.11
CA GLN A 343 -6.55 1.38 -4.47
C GLN A 343 -6.49 0.26 -5.52
N GLU A 344 -5.57 -0.70 -5.36
CA GLU A 344 -5.47 -1.89 -6.23
C GLU A 344 -6.74 -2.72 -6.18
N LEU A 345 -7.32 -2.95 -4.99
CA LEU A 345 -8.58 -3.68 -4.84
C LEU A 345 -9.73 -2.95 -5.55
N PHE A 346 -9.91 -1.65 -5.32
CA PHE A 346 -10.96 -0.88 -5.99
C PHE A 346 -10.80 -0.88 -7.52
N LEU A 347 -9.59 -0.62 -8.02
CA LEU A 347 -9.34 -0.56 -9.47
C LEU A 347 -9.46 -1.94 -10.13
N THR A 348 -9.14 -3.02 -9.43
CA THR A 348 -9.39 -4.40 -9.90
C THR A 348 -10.87 -4.62 -10.12
N TRP A 349 -11.70 -4.25 -9.13
CA TRP A 349 -13.16 -4.35 -9.25
C TRP A 349 -13.68 -3.52 -10.43
N HIS A 350 -13.20 -2.28 -10.59
CA HIS A 350 -13.58 -1.42 -11.71
C HIS A 350 -13.22 -2.06 -13.06
N LEU A 351 -11.98 -2.57 -13.21
CA LEU A 351 -11.53 -3.23 -14.44
C LEU A 351 -12.38 -4.45 -14.82
N GLU A 352 -12.71 -5.31 -13.85
CA GLU A 352 -13.57 -6.48 -14.06
C GLU A 352 -15.00 -6.12 -14.47
N ARG A 353 -15.49 -4.93 -14.14
CA ARG A 353 -16.82 -4.46 -14.57
C ARG A 353 -16.82 -3.83 -15.96
N VAL A 354 -15.72 -3.18 -16.34
CA VAL A 354 -15.67 -2.39 -17.58
C VAL A 354 -14.96 -3.09 -18.73
N LEU A 355 -14.21 -4.17 -18.47
CA LEU A 355 -13.52 -4.96 -19.49
C LEU A 355 -13.92 -6.44 -19.40
N ASP A 356 -13.96 -7.11 -20.55
CA ASP A 356 -14.03 -8.57 -20.58
C ASP A 356 -12.66 -9.21 -20.26
N LYS A 357 -12.68 -10.50 -19.95
CA LYS A 357 -11.47 -11.26 -19.58
C LYS A 357 -10.42 -11.31 -20.70
N ARG A 358 -10.83 -11.32 -21.96
CA ARG A 358 -9.90 -11.36 -23.09
C ARG A 358 -9.14 -10.04 -23.18
N ARG A 359 -9.83 -8.91 -23.06
CA ARG A 359 -9.20 -7.58 -23.07
C ARG A 359 -8.32 -7.36 -21.85
N ILE A 360 -8.72 -7.83 -20.66
CA ILE A 360 -7.87 -7.79 -19.46
C ILE A 360 -6.55 -8.55 -19.71
N LEU A 361 -6.64 -9.77 -20.24
CA LEU A 361 -5.46 -10.59 -20.52
C LEU A 361 -4.57 -9.97 -21.61
N GLU A 362 -5.17 -9.43 -22.68
CA GLU A 362 -4.46 -8.74 -23.74
C GLU A 362 -3.68 -7.52 -23.22
N LEU A 363 -4.35 -6.66 -22.44
CA LEU A 363 -3.69 -5.51 -21.82
C LEU A 363 -2.57 -5.95 -20.89
N TYR A 364 -2.83 -6.96 -20.04
CA TYR A 364 -1.84 -7.52 -19.12
C TYR A 364 -0.59 -7.96 -19.86
N LEU A 365 -0.72 -8.84 -20.87
CA LEU A 365 0.42 -9.36 -21.63
C LEU A 365 1.20 -8.26 -22.37
N ASN A 366 0.56 -7.17 -22.75
CA ASN A 366 1.21 -6.07 -23.48
C ASN A 366 1.83 -4.98 -22.59
N ILE A 367 1.59 -4.98 -21.26
CA ILE A 367 2.18 -3.97 -20.37
C ILE A 367 3.06 -4.53 -19.26
N VAL A 368 3.01 -5.83 -18.98
CA VAL A 368 3.81 -6.41 -17.89
C VAL A 368 5.31 -6.37 -18.22
N GLU A 369 6.13 -6.18 -17.18
CA GLU A 369 7.58 -6.19 -17.29
C GLU A 369 8.11 -7.62 -17.29
N PHE A 370 8.86 -8.01 -18.33
CA PHE A 370 9.53 -9.30 -18.47
C PHE A 370 11.03 -9.24 -18.16
N GLY A 371 11.61 -8.05 -18.01
CA GLY A 371 13.04 -7.81 -17.73
C GLY A 371 13.33 -6.31 -17.55
N PRO A 372 14.57 -5.90 -17.23
CA PRO A 372 14.95 -4.51 -17.04
C PRO A 372 14.64 -3.62 -18.25
N GLY A 373 13.51 -2.92 -18.23
CA GLY A 373 13.07 -2.13 -19.39
C GLY A 373 12.43 -2.97 -20.50
N VAL A 374 12.07 -4.23 -20.30
CA VAL A 374 11.41 -5.06 -21.31
C VAL A 374 9.93 -5.18 -20.96
N TYR A 375 9.08 -4.41 -21.65
CA TYR A 375 7.65 -4.29 -21.34
C TYR A 375 6.79 -4.84 -22.48
N GLY A 376 5.85 -5.71 -22.13
CA GLY A 376 4.95 -6.34 -23.07
C GLY A 376 5.56 -7.55 -23.78
N VAL A 377 4.69 -8.49 -24.15
CA VAL A 377 5.07 -9.77 -24.75
C VAL A 377 5.74 -9.60 -26.12
N THR A 378 5.37 -8.55 -26.87
CA THR A 378 5.96 -8.23 -28.18
C THR A 378 7.45 -7.96 -28.04
N GLU A 379 7.81 -7.04 -27.13
CA GLU A 379 9.20 -6.69 -26.86
C GLU A 379 9.93 -7.88 -26.23
N ALA A 380 9.28 -8.64 -25.33
CA ALA A 380 9.89 -9.80 -24.70
C ALA A 380 10.23 -10.92 -25.71
N ALA A 381 9.32 -11.26 -26.62
CA ALA A 381 9.56 -12.29 -27.63
C ALA A 381 10.73 -11.92 -28.56
N ARG A 382 10.81 -10.64 -28.95
CA ARG A 382 11.94 -10.12 -29.74
C ARG A 382 13.24 -10.13 -28.94
N HIS A 383 13.23 -9.61 -27.72
CA HIS A 383 14.42 -9.42 -26.91
C HIS A 383 15.05 -10.76 -26.46
N TYR A 384 14.24 -11.72 -26.01
CA TYR A 384 14.76 -13.00 -25.53
C TYR A 384 14.99 -14.03 -26.64
N PHE A 385 14.20 -13.99 -27.72
CA PHE A 385 14.17 -15.07 -28.73
C PHE A 385 14.22 -14.61 -30.18
N GLY A 386 14.20 -13.30 -30.47
CA GLY A 386 14.20 -12.78 -31.84
C GLY A 386 12.92 -13.11 -32.62
N LYS A 387 11.81 -13.39 -31.93
CA LYS A 387 10.58 -13.95 -32.51
C LYS A 387 9.39 -12.99 -32.40
N HIS A 388 8.39 -13.19 -33.26
CA HIS A 388 7.06 -12.64 -33.04
C HIS A 388 6.35 -13.42 -31.91
N PRO A 389 5.50 -12.80 -31.06
CA PRO A 389 4.80 -13.49 -29.98
C PRO A 389 4.01 -14.74 -30.38
N ARG A 390 3.50 -14.80 -31.61
CA ARG A 390 2.81 -15.97 -32.19
C ARG A 390 3.72 -17.20 -32.36
N GLU A 391 5.03 -17.01 -32.46
CA GLU A 391 6.03 -18.05 -32.75
C GLU A 391 6.67 -18.60 -31.46
N LEU A 392 6.25 -18.09 -30.29
CA LEU A 392 6.73 -18.58 -29.01
C LEU A 392 6.36 -20.04 -28.84
N THR A 393 7.39 -20.86 -28.63
CA THR A 393 7.27 -22.27 -28.29
C THR A 393 6.77 -22.44 -26.86
N PRO A 394 6.29 -23.63 -26.46
CA PRO A 394 5.92 -23.90 -25.08
C PRO A 394 7.02 -23.54 -24.08
N LEU A 395 8.27 -23.95 -24.33
CA LEU A 395 9.35 -23.70 -23.38
C LEU A 395 9.67 -22.20 -23.23
N GLU A 396 9.64 -21.44 -24.34
CA GLU A 396 9.86 -19.98 -24.36
C GLU A 396 8.72 -19.23 -23.65
N ALA A 397 7.47 -19.60 -23.92
CA ALA A 397 6.29 -19.05 -23.25
C ALA A 397 6.33 -19.29 -21.73
N PHE A 398 6.67 -20.50 -21.30
CA PHE A 398 6.81 -20.86 -19.89
C PHE A 398 8.01 -20.17 -19.23
N TYR A 399 9.10 -19.94 -19.95
CA TYR A 399 10.19 -19.10 -19.48
C TYR A 399 9.69 -17.68 -19.20
N LEU A 400 9.07 -17.01 -20.18
CA LEU A 400 8.57 -15.64 -20.02
C LEU A 400 7.57 -15.52 -18.86
N ALA A 401 6.60 -16.42 -18.77
CA ALA A 401 5.65 -16.44 -17.65
C ALA A 401 6.35 -16.66 -16.30
N ALA A 402 7.36 -17.53 -16.26
CA ALA A 402 8.18 -17.75 -15.07
C ALA A 402 9.11 -16.58 -14.73
N MET A 403 9.19 -15.50 -15.53
CA MET A 403 9.93 -14.27 -15.19
C MET A 403 9.09 -13.30 -14.36
N LEU A 404 7.77 -13.24 -14.63
CA LEU A 404 6.83 -12.20 -14.15
C LEU A 404 6.87 -11.92 -12.64
N PRO A 405 7.03 -12.91 -11.72
CA PRO A 405 7.10 -12.60 -10.30
C PRO A 405 8.33 -11.81 -9.86
N SER A 406 9.42 -11.78 -10.66
CA SER A 406 10.66 -11.05 -10.32
C SER A 406 11.48 -10.76 -11.59
N PRO A 407 10.98 -9.97 -12.55
CA PRO A 407 11.54 -9.86 -13.90
C PRO A 407 13.00 -9.41 -13.89
N VAL A 408 13.31 -8.29 -13.22
CA VAL A 408 14.69 -7.77 -13.07
C VAL A 408 15.65 -8.82 -12.49
N ARG A 409 15.25 -9.52 -11.41
CA ARG A 409 16.14 -10.50 -10.77
C ARG A 409 16.33 -11.76 -11.61
N ARG A 410 15.31 -12.18 -12.35
CA ARG A 410 15.35 -13.43 -13.13
C ARG A 410 16.04 -13.24 -14.49
N HIS A 411 16.20 -11.99 -14.92
CA HIS A 411 16.92 -11.63 -16.15
C HIS A 411 18.39 -12.11 -16.17
N VAL A 412 18.97 -12.45 -15.00
CA VAL A 412 20.29 -13.09 -14.88
C VAL A 412 20.44 -14.40 -15.68
N HIS A 413 19.33 -15.05 -16.05
CA HIS A 413 19.36 -16.25 -16.89
C HIS A 413 19.70 -15.92 -18.35
N HIS A 414 19.19 -14.79 -18.84
CA HIS A 414 19.48 -14.32 -20.18
C HIS A 414 20.85 -13.66 -20.27
N CYS A 415 21.27 -12.86 -19.28
CA CYS A 415 22.65 -12.32 -19.22
C CYS A 415 23.73 -13.41 -19.34
N ARG A 416 23.51 -14.58 -18.73
CA ARG A 416 24.42 -15.73 -18.75
C ARG A 416 24.27 -16.61 -20.00
N GLY A 417 23.25 -16.37 -20.82
CA GLY A 417 22.90 -17.22 -21.96
C GLY A 417 22.36 -18.61 -21.60
N HIS A 418 22.14 -18.93 -20.31
CA HIS A 418 21.63 -20.24 -19.90
C HIS A 418 20.82 -20.22 -18.59
N LEU A 419 19.98 -21.24 -18.43
CA LEU A 419 19.19 -21.43 -17.21
C LEU A 419 20.04 -22.02 -16.08
N SER A 420 19.72 -21.69 -14.83
CA SER A 420 20.26 -22.46 -13.69
C SER A 420 19.55 -23.80 -13.59
N LYS A 421 20.23 -24.83 -13.05
CA LYS A 421 19.63 -26.17 -12.85
C LYS A 421 18.28 -26.11 -12.13
N ARG A 422 18.18 -25.28 -11.08
CA ARG A 422 16.94 -25.08 -10.31
C ARG A 422 15.83 -24.43 -11.15
N PHE A 423 16.17 -23.45 -11.99
CA PHE A 423 15.18 -22.78 -12.83
C PHE A 423 14.71 -23.68 -13.99
N ALA A 424 15.61 -24.44 -14.62
CA ALA A 424 15.25 -25.43 -15.63
C ALA A 424 14.30 -26.51 -15.04
N ALA A 425 14.60 -27.04 -13.85
CA ALA A 425 13.70 -27.97 -13.15
C ALA A 425 12.33 -27.35 -12.86
N LYS A 426 12.30 -26.05 -12.51
CA LYS A 426 11.04 -25.31 -12.33
C LYS A 426 10.24 -25.24 -13.62
N LEU A 427 10.86 -24.94 -14.78
CA LEU A 427 10.15 -24.88 -16.06
C LEU A 427 9.56 -26.25 -16.44
N ARG A 428 10.33 -27.34 -16.29
CA ARG A 428 9.82 -28.70 -16.53
C ARG A 428 8.61 -29.02 -15.67
N ARG A 429 8.65 -28.65 -14.38
CA ARG A 429 7.49 -28.80 -13.48
C ARG A 429 6.28 -27.99 -13.94
N LEU A 430 6.48 -26.76 -14.41
CA LEU A 430 5.37 -25.92 -14.88
C LEU A 430 4.74 -26.47 -16.16
N LEU A 431 5.54 -27.00 -17.10
CA LEU A 431 5.05 -27.72 -18.29
C LEU A 431 4.24 -28.95 -17.90
N ALA A 432 4.71 -29.74 -16.93
CA ALA A 432 3.97 -30.90 -16.44
C ALA A 432 2.62 -30.51 -15.80
N ILE A 433 2.60 -29.45 -14.98
CA ILE A 433 1.35 -28.91 -14.39
C ILE A 433 0.40 -28.41 -15.48
N ALA A 434 0.92 -27.83 -16.56
CA ALA A 434 0.10 -27.35 -17.66
C ALA A 434 -0.54 -28.50 -18.45
N ALA A 435 0.21 -29.59 -18.68
CA ALA A 435 -0.29 -30.79 -19.33
C ALA A 435 -1.35 -31.50 -18.47
N ASP A 436 -1.07 -31.68 -17.17
CA ASP A 436 -1.99 -32.27 -16.19
C ASP A 436 -3.33 -31.51 -16.10
N ARG A 437 -3.27 -30.17 -16.25
CA ARG A 437 -4.45 -29.31 -16.27
C ARG A 437 -5.10 -29.15 -17.65
N GLY A 438 -4.65 -29.90 -18.66
CA GLY A 438 -5.20 -29.87 -20.02
C GLY A 438 -5.00 -28.53 -20.75
N ARG A 439 -3.99 -27.74 -20.38
CA ARG A 439 -3.68 -26.44 -21.01
C ARG A 439 -2.72 -26.55 -22.19
N ILE A 440 -1.96 -27.64 -22.22
CA ILE A 440 -1.21 -28.11 -23.37
C ILE A 440 -1.54 -29.58 -23.55
N ASP A 441 -1.57 -30.07 -24.79
CA ASP A 441 -1.81 -31.48 -25.06
C ASP A 441 -0.58 -32.34 -24.70
N ALA A 442 -0.80 -33.65 -24.58
CA ALA A 442 0.25 -34.59 -24.20
C ALA A 442 1.39 -34.67 -25.24
N ALA A 443 1.10 -34.59 -26.53
CA ALA A 443 2.12 -34.67 -27.58
C ALA A 443 3.06 -33.46 -27.54
N THR A 444 2.51 -32.26 -27.30
CA THR A 444 3.24 -31.03 -27.05
C THR A 444 4.10 -31.16 -25.80
N TYR A 445 3.56 -31.67 -24.69
CA TYR A 445 4.36 -31.89 -23.48
C TYR A 445 5.54 -32.84 -23.73
N GLU A 446 5.29 -34.00 -24.34
CA GLU A 446 6.32 -35.00 -24.62
C GLU A 446 7.43 -34.46 -25.53
N THR A 447 7.09 -33.61 -26.50
CA THR A 447 8.05 -32.96 -27.40
C THR A 447 8.95 -31.95 -26.66
N TRP A 448 8.40 -31.20 -25.71
CA TRP A 448 9.07 -30.05 -25.11
C TRP A 448 9.61 -30.27 -23.69
N LYS A 449 9.30 -31.39 -23.03
CA LYS A 449 9.71 -31.67 -21.64
C LYS A 449 11.23 -31.70 -21.44
N ASP A 450 11.96 -32.13 -22.46
CA ASP A 450 13.42 -32.29 -22.45
C ASP A 450 14.14 -31.29 -23.37
N ALA A 451 13.39 -30.42 -24.04
CA ALA A 451 13.96 -29.38 -24.89
C ALA A 451 14.81 -28.39 -24.08
N GLU A 452 15.86 -27.87 -24.71
CA GLU A 452 16.70 -26.82 -24.13
C GLU A 452 16.25 -25.44 -24.62
N LEU A 453 16.30 -24.46 -23.72
CA LEU A 453 15.94 -23.08 -24.04
C LEU A 453 17.17 -22.38 -24.63
N VAL A 454 17.02 -21.80 -25.82
CA VAL A 454 18.06 -21.04 -26.50
C VAL A 454 17.68 -19.57 -26.50
N PHE A 455 18.59 -18.71 -26.05
CA PHE A 455 18.43 -17.26 -26.10
C PHE A 455 19.09 -16.67 -27.34
N VAL A 456 18.56 -15.56 -27.82
CA VAL A 456 19.29 -14.70 -28.75
C VAL A 456 20.05 -13.61 -27.97
N PRO A 457 21.22 -13.16 -28.46
CA PRO A 457 21.89 -11.99 -27.91
C PRO A 457 21.00 -10.75 -28.05
N ALA A 458 20.93 -9.95 -26.99
CA ALA A 458 20.26 -8.64 -27.01
C ALA A 458 21.32 -7.54 -26.86
N PRO A 459 21.56 -6.71 -27.91
CA PRO A 459 22.58 -5.67 -27.85
C PRO A 459 22.39 -4.68 -26.69
N GLU A 460 21.15 -4.47 -26.23
CA GLU A 460 20.84 -3.53 -25.14
C GLU A 460 21.40 -3.98 -23.77
N ASP A 461 21.73 -5.26 -23.62
CA ASP A 461 22.25 -5.82 -22.36
C ASP A 461 23.77 -5.73 -22.24
N GLY A 462 24.48 -5.49 -23.35
CA GLY A 462 25.94 -5.48 -23.42
C GLY A 462 26.54 -6.87 -23.19
N ASP A 463 27.75 -6.92 -22.65
CA ASP A 463 28.36 -8.18 -22.23
C ASP A 463 27.75 -8.72 -20.91
N GLU A 464 28.04 -9.98 -20.59
CA GLU A 464 27.50 -10.64 -19.40
C GLU A 464 27.80 -9.84 -18.11
N ALA A 465 29.01 -9.31 -17.96
CA ALA A 465 29.42 -8.57 -16.77
C ALA A 465 28.61 -7.27 -16.61
N THR A 466 28.42 -6.54 -17.70
CA THR A 466 27.62 -5.30 -17.75
C THR A 466 26.16 -5.57 -17.43
N CYS A 467 25.59 -6.63 -18.02
CA CYS A 467 24.22 -7.06 -17.78
C CYS A 467 24.00 -7.42 -16.30
N LEU A 468 24.88 -8.22 -15.71
CA LEU A 468 24.79 -8.62 -14.31
C LEU A 468 24.95 -7.43 -13.35
N ALA A 469 25.92 -6.54 -13.60
CA ALA A 469 26.12 -5.33 -12.80
C ALA A 469 24.90 -4.39 -12.85
N ARG A 470 24.22 -4.29 -14.00
CA ARG A 470 22.96 -3.55 -14.13
C ARG A 470 21.85 -4.16 -13.27
N ILE A 471 21.71 -5.49 -13.26
CA ILE A 471 20.73 -6.19 -12.42
C ILE A 471 20.99 -5.92 -10.93
N GLU A 472 22.24 -6.04 -10.48
CA GLU A 472 22.61 -5.81 -9.09
C GLU A 472 22.25 -4.40 -8.61
N ARG A 473 22.56 -3.37 -9.42
CA ARG A 473 22.16 -1.98 -9.14
C ARG A 473 20.65 -1.83 -9.01
N LEU A 474 19.88 -2.36 -9.97
CA LEU A 474 18.42 -2.24 -9.99
C LEU A 474 17.73 -3.02 -8.86
N VAL A 475 18.30 -4.13 -8.41
CA VAL A 475 17.80 -4.91 -7.26
C VAL A 475 18.18 -4.26 -5.94
N GLY A 476 19.39 -3.69 -5.84
CA GLY A 476 19.89 -2.99 -4.66
C GLY A 476 19.01 -1.80 -4.27
N ALA A 477 18.67 -0.94 -5.24
CA ALA A 477 17.79 0.21 -5.02
C ALA A 477 16.41 -0.18 -4.42
N SER A 478 15.84 -1.32 -4.83
CA SER A 478 14.57 -1.80 -4.28
C SER A 478 14.66 -2.40 -2.87
N ARG A 479 15.84 -2.84 -2.42
CA ARG A 479 16.00 -3.42 -1.07
C ARG A 479 16.01 -2.35 0.02
N GLN A 480 16.61 -1.19 -0.24
CA GLN A 480 16.59 -0.06 0.69
C GLN A 480 15.16 0.41 1.01
N GLN A 481 14.28 0.40 0.00
CA GLN A 481 12.85 0.69 0.18
C GLN A 481 12.10 -0.37 1.01
N ALA A 482 12.47 -1.66 0.91
CA ALA A 482 11.80 -2.75 1.63
C ALA A 482 12.32 -2.95 3.07
N ALA A 483 13.58 -2.61 3.35
CA ALA A 483 14.18 -2.72 4.68
C ALA A 483 13.53 -1.76 5.68
N LEU A 484 13.16 -0.55 5.23
CA LEU A 484 12.44 0.44 6.03
C LEU A 484 11.04 -0.03 6.44
N SER A 485 10.37 -0.84 5.60
CA SER A 485 9.04 -1.41 5.91
C SER A 485 9.09 -2.65 6.81
N GLY A 486 10.24 -3.34 6.89
CA GLY A 486 10.39 -4.61 7.62
C GLY A 486 10.77 -4.46 9.10
N LEU A 487 11.14 -3.27 9.56
CA LEU A 487 11.70 -3.03 10.90
C LEU A 487 10.66 -2.94 12.03
N VAL A 488 9.35 -2.97 11.75
CA VAL A 488 8.30 -2.77 12.79
C VAL A 488 7.72 -4.08 13.36
N ALA A 489 8.24 -5.25 12.96
CA ALA A 489 7.78 -6.55 13.49
C ALA A 489 8.58 -7.09 14.70
N ALA A 490 9.52 -6.32 15.25
CA ALA A 490 10.24 -6.68 16.47
C ALA A 490 10.43 -5.44 17.35
N GLY A 491 9.77 -5.38 18.50
CA GLY A 491 10.17 -4.47 19.56
C GLY A 491 11.31 -5.06 20.39
N PRO A 492 11.78 -4.33 21.41
CA PRO A 492 12.40 -3.01 21.32
C PRO A 492 13.93 -3.16 21.15
N ALA A 493 14.55 -2.29 20.35
CA ALA A 493 15.99 -2.05 20.44
C ALA A 493 16.18 -0.64 20.99
N GLY A 494 17.07 -0.50 21.97
CA GLY A 494 17.30 0.71 22.75
C GLY A 494 17.77 1.92 21.95
N PRO A 495 18.13 3.02 22.64
CA PRO A 495 18.30 4.33 22.02
C PRO A 495 19.41 4.30 20.97
N VAL A 496 19.08 4.81 19.78
CA VAL A 496 20.05 5.13 18.73
C VAL A 496 20.85 6.33 19.23
N LEU A 497 22.16 6.14 19.41
CA LEU A 497 23.12 7.21 19.70
C LEU A 497 23.14 8.22 18.54
N PRO A 498 23.17 9.53 18.81
CA PRO A 498 23.41 10.53 17.77
C PRO A 498 24.85 10.43 17.23
N PRO A 499 25.09 10.81 15.97
CA PRO A 499 26.44 10.86 15.41
C PRO A 499 27.32 11.87 16.16
N PRO A 500 28.65 11.65 16.24
CA PRO A 500 29.54 12.58 16.93
C PRO A 500 29.59 13.95 16.22
N PRO A 501 29.67 15.05 16.98
CA PRO A 501 29.85 16.38 16.39
C PRO A 501 31.23 16.49 15.75
N VAL A 502 31.27 17.00 14.52
CA VAL A 502 32.50 17.44 13.85
C VAL A 502 32.98 18.70 14.57
N ALA A 503 34.13 18.59 15.24
CA ALA A 503 34.86 19.74 15.77
C ALA A 503 35.80 20.27 14.69
N VAL A 504 35.68 21.55 14.32
CA VAL A 504 36.83 22.35 13.88
C VAL A 504 36.66 23.79 14.39
N GLU A 505 37.76 24.27 14.96
CA GLU A 505 37.95 25.46 15.79
C GLU A 505 37.75 26.80 15.05
N ARG A 506 37.30 27.81 15.79
CA ARG A 506 37.61 29.25 15.58
C ARG A 506 38.68 29.63 16.62
N PRO A 507 39.37 30.81 16.59
CA PRO A 507 39.14 32.05 15.81
C PRO A 507 40.48 32.58 15.18
N ALA A 508 40.65 33.76 14.57
CA ALA A 508 40.18 35.09 14.95
C ALA A 508 40.45 36.19 13.90
N THR A 509 39.79 37.32 14.15
CA THR A 509 40.16 38.72 13.82
C THR A 509 40.21 39.21 12.37
N GLY A 510 39.44 40.28 12.13
CA GLY A 510 40.01 41.51 11.55
C GLY A 510 39.17 42.16 10.45
N PHE A 511 38.65 43.37 10.76
CA PHE A 511 38.52 44.58 9.91
C PHE A 511 38.29 44.39 8.39
N GLY A 512 37.35 45.06 7.72
CA GLY A 512 36.63 46.30 7.95
C GLY A 512 36.36 46.98 6.59
N ALA A 513 35.41 47.91 6.58
CA ALA A 513 35.24 49.04 5.66
C ALA A 513 34.72 48.83 4.20
N SER A 514 33.57 49.46 3.97
CA SER A 514 33.24 50.47 2.93
C SER A 514 33.22 50.11 1.43
N GLY A 515 32.15 50.58 0.77
CA GLY A 515 32.29 51.34 -0.49
C GLY A 515 31.45 50.88 -1.68
N ASP A 516 30.35 51.59 -1.92
CA ASP A 516 29.90 52.22 -3.19
C ASP A 516 29.81 51.48 -4.54
N GLY A 517 28.77 51.85 -5.32
CA GLY A 517 28.77 51.88 -6.80
C GLY A 517 27.69 51.02 -7.47
N VAL A 518 26.49 51.53 -7.80
CA VAL A 518 26.12 52.29 -9.03
C VAL A 518 26.07 51.40 -10.29
N ALA A 519 24.85 51.02 -10.75
CA ALA A 519 24.16 51.44 -12.01
C ALA A 519 24.58 50.59 -13.24
N ASP A 520 23.82 50.32 -14.31
CA ASP A 520 22.78 51.01 -15.07
C ASP A 520 21.99 49.94 -15.92
N ALA A 521 20.67 50.06 -16.07
CA ALA A 521 19.92 50.45 -17.28
C ALA A 521 19.68 49.37 -18.39
N GLU A 522 18.45 48.83 -18.42
CA GLU A 522 17.35 49.04 -19.44
C GLU A 522 17.63 49.02 -20.98
N PRO A 523 16.62 49.01 -21.91
CA PRO A 523 15.91 47.82 -22.42
C PRO A 523 15.60 47.90 -23.97
N ALA A 524 14.63 47.08 -24.41
CA ALA A 524 13.58 47.37 -25.42
C ALA A 524 13.73 46.99 -26.91
N GLU A 525 12.51 46.78 -27.48
CA GLU A 525 12.03 46.74 -28.88
C GLU A 525 11.78 45.35 -29.52
N ASP A 526 10.82 45.18 -30.46
CA ASP A 526 9.39 45.53 -30.56
C ASP A 526 8.81 44.75 -31.79
N VAL A 527 7.75 43.96 -31.59
CA VAL A 527 6.52 43.66 -32.40
C VAL A 527 6.43 44.31 -33.83
N PRO A 528 5.92 43.64 -34.92
CA PRO A 528 4.47 43.39 -35.08
C PRO A 528 3.95 42.18 -35.88
N ALA A 529 2.62 42.04 -35.82
CA ALA A 529 1.71 40.97 -36.25
C ALA A 529 1.06 41.20 -37.65
N MET A 530 0.07 40.33 -37.97
CA MET A 530 -0.89 40.28 -39.11
C MET A 530 -0.53 39.21 -40.18
N ASP A 531 -1.41 38.40 -40.78
CA ASP A 531 -2.88 38.26 -40.81
C ASP A 531 -3.24 36.86 -41.37
N ALA A 532 -4.47 36.40 -41.16
CA ALA A 532 -5.11 35.26 -41.88
C ALA A 532 -6.07 35.78 -42.96
N PRO A 533 -6.38 34.98 -44.02
CA PRO A 533 -7.71 34.35 -44.07
C PRO A 533 -7.80 32.97 -44.80
N ASP A 534 -8.95 32.31 -44.57
CA ASP A 534 -9.51 31.02 -45.06
C ASP A 534 -10.18 31.14 -46.48
N PRO A 535 -10.98 30.20 -47.07
CA PRO A 535 -10.93 28.73 -47.26
C PRO A 535 -11.21 28.20 -48.72
N ALA A 536 -11.04 26.87 -48.94
CA ALA A 536 -11.75 25.92 -49.87
C ALA A 536 -11.58 26.03 -51.43
N PRO A 537 -12.07 25.07 -52.29
CA PRO A 537 -12.75 23.77 -52.06
C PRO A 537 -12.27 22.53 -52.90
N GLY A 538 -12.75 21.33 -52.52
CA GLY A 538 -13.32 20.29 -53.42
C GLY A 538 -12.42 19.25 -54.13
N ASN A 539 -12.43 18.00 -53.66
CA ASN A 539 -13.06 16.82 -54.31
C ASN A 539 -13.04 15.59 -53.39
#